data_AF-A0A1U7VZM3-F1
#
_entry.id   AF-A0A1U7VZM3-F1
#
_cell.length_a   1.000
_cell.length_b   1.000
_cell.length_c   1.000
_cell.angle_alpha   90.00
_cell.angle_beta   90.00
_cell.angle_gamma   90.00
#
_symmetry.space_group_name_H-M   'P 1'
#
loop_
_entity.id
_entity.type
_entity.pdbx_description
1 polymer ?
#
loop_
_entity_poly.entity_id
_entity_poly.type
_entity_poly.pdbx_seq_one_letter_code
_entity_poly.pdbx_strand_id
1 'polypeptide(L)'
;MASSKNEESGAQDAAERIKVAALSAAKGLSRAQAERAAAPAARNVNAYGQKEEGPSRWQERKEAKRQMYLMSTEKQVRLGERKDLKASGSTLAAASQCQKCFQLGHWTYECKNERVYISRPSRTQQLKNPKLRMKLSISYDLENPDIEKERKSENPSH
;
A
#
# COMPACT_ATOMS: atom_id res chain seq x y z
N MET A 1 18.46 -26.84 25.19
CA MET A 1 18.63 -26.53 23.75
C MET A 1 18.56 -27.76 22.85
N ALA A 2 17.79 -28.81 23.19
CA ALA A 2 17.73 -30.08 22.40
C ALA A 2 16.33 -30.45 21.88
N SER A 3 15.24 -29.91 22.46
CA SER A 3 13.87 -30.27 22.07
C SER A 3 13.44 -29.70 20.71
N SER A 4 13.79 -28.44 20.40
CA SER A 4 13.35 -27.77 19.16
C SER A 4 13.90 -28.44 17.90
N LYS A 5 15.02 -29.15 17.99
CA LYS A 5 15.68 -29.79 16.84
C LYS A 5 14.98 -31.08 16.41
N ASN A 6 14.36 -31.81 17.35
CA ASN A 6 13.59 -33.02 17.08
C ASN A 6 12.18 -32.70 16.54
N GLU A 7 11.59 -31.59 16.98
CA GLU A 7 10.29 -31.13 16.47
C GLU A 7 10.40 -30.62 15.04
N GLU A 8 11.48 -29.88 14.72
CA GLU A 8 11.73 -29.37 13.36
C GLU A 8 12.03 -30.50 12.35
N SER A 9 12.74 -31.55 12.76
CA SER A 9 12.95 -32.74 11.91
C SER A 9 11.64 -33.51 11.69
N GLY A 10 10.81 -33.67 12.73
CA GLY A 10 9.49 -34.31 12.59
C GLY A 10 8.55 -33.55 11.66
N ALA A 11 8.59 -32.22 11.68
CA ALA A 11 7.81 -31.38 10.77
C ALA A 11 8.29 -31.52 9.31
N GLN A 12 9.61 -31.64 9.09
CA GLN A 12 10.18 -31.88 7.76
C GLN A 12 9.77 -33.25 7.20
N ASP A 13 9.80 -34.30 8.02
CA ASP A 13 9.36 -35.64 7.64
C ASP A 13 7.84 -35.69 7.33
N ALA A 14 7.02 -35.02 8.15
CA ALA A 14 5.59 -34.89 7.89
C ALA A 14 5.31 -34.12 6.59
N ALA A 15 6.05 -33.03 6.33
CA ALA A 15 5.95 -32.27 5.09
C ALA A 15 6.31 -33.11 3.86
N GLU A 16 7.40 -33.88 3.90
CA GLU A 16 7.81 -34.79 2.82
C GLU A 16 6.72 -35.83 2.53
N ARG A 17 6.12 -36.45 3.56
CA ARG A 17 5.02 -37.41 3.38
C ARG A 17 3.80 -36.79 2.71
N ILE A 18 3.47 -35.55 3.06
CA ILE A 18 2.36 -34.80 2.46
C ILE A 18 2.67 -34.40 1.01
N LYS A 19 3.91 -33.98 0.70
CA LYS A 19 4.35 -33.73 -0.69
C LYS A 19 4.24 -34.99 -1.53
N VAL A 20 4.73 -36.12 -1.03
CA VAL A 20 4.68 -37.41 -1.75
C VAL A 20 3.23 -37.83 -2.00
N ALA A 21 2.35 -37.69 -1.01
CA ALA A 21 0.92 -37.98 -1.18
C ALA A 21 0.26 -37.06 -2.24
N ALA A 22 0.54 -35.75 -2.21
CA ALA A 22 0.01 -34.80 -3.18
C ALA A 22 0.55 -35.03 -4.61
N LEU A 23 1.85 -35.36 -4.73
CA LEU A 23 2.46 -35.77 -6.01
C LEU A 23 1.84 -37.07 -6.53
N SER A 24 1.47 -37.99 -5.63
CA SER A 24 0.82 -39.25 -5.99
C SER A 24 -0.64 -39.06 -6.44
N ALA A 25 -1.33 -38.03 -5.92
CA ALA A 25 -2.68 -37.64 -6.34
C ALA A 25 -2.67 -36.92 -7.70
N ALA A 26 -1.57 -36.21 -8.04
CA ALA A 26 -1.38 -35.50 -9.30
C ALA A 26 -0.76 -36.36 -10.43
N LYS A 27 -0.87 -37.70 -10.33
CA LYS A 27 -0.37 -38.62 -11.37
C LYS A 27 -1.02 -38.31 -12.71
N GLY A 28 -0.23 -37.87 -13.68
CA GLY A 28 -0.68 -37.49 -15.03
C GLY A 28 -0.37 -36.05 -15.41
N LEU A 29 -0.03 -35.17 -14.45
CA LEU A 29 0.49 -33.83 -14.74
C LEU A 29 2.00 -33.89 -15.02
N SER A 30 2.52 -32.95 -15.81
CA SER A 30 3.98 -32.83 -15.99
C SER A 30 4.64 -32.61 -14.62
N ARG A 31 5.87 -33.11 -14.46
CA ARG A 31 6.61 -33.04 -13.18
C ARG A 31 6.63 -31.64 -12.58
N ALA A 32 6.85 -30.61 -13.40
CA ALA A 32 6.84 -29.22 -12.97
C ALA A 32 5.45 -28.72 -12.54
N GLN A 33 4.37 -29.19 -13.17
CA GLN A 33 3.00 -28.88 -12.78
C GLN A 33 2.58 -29.62 -11.50
N ALA A 34 2.98 -30.89 -11.36
CA ALA A 34 2.75 -31.70 -10.17
C ALA A 34 3.49 -31.14 -8.95
N GLU A 35 4.76 -30.76 -9.09
CA GLU A 35 5.54 -30.11 -8.03
C GLU A 35 4.93 -28.75 -7.62
N ARG A 36 4.47 -27.95 -8.59
CA ARG A 36 3.80 -26.68 -8.32
C ARG A 36 2.43 -26.86 -7.64
N ALA A 37 1.69 -27.92 -7.97
CA ALA A 37 0.42 -28.27 -7.32
C ALA A 37 0.60 -28.86 -5.91
N ALA A 38 1.70 -29.59 -5.67
CA ALA A 38 2.00 -30.22 -4.38
C ALA A 38 2.66 -29.26 -3.36
N ALA A 39 3.40 -28.24 -3.84
CA ALA A 39 4.06 -27.25 -2.99
C ALA A 39 3.17 -26.56 -1.92
N PRO A 40 1.93 -26.12 -2.20
CA PRO A 40 1.07 -25.54 -1.16
C PRO A 40 0.54 -26.56 -0.14
N ALA A 41 0.44 -27.84 -0.51
CA ALA A 41 -0.10 -28.88 0.36
C ALA A 41 0.81 -29.13 1.57
N ALA A 42 2.13 -29.09 1.36
CA ALA A 42 3.16 -29.34 2.36
C ALA A 42 3.71 -28.08 3.06
N ARG A 43 3.15 -26.91 2.78
CA ARG A 43 3.46 -25.69 3.52
C ARG A 43 2.76 -25.71 4.87
N ASN A 44 3.50 -25.30 5.91
CA ASN A 44 3.01 -25.04 7.26
C ASN A 44 2.29 -26.25 7.87
N VAL A 45 3.02 -27.35 8.02
CA VAL A 45 2.57 -28.58 8.67
C VAL A 45 3.43 -28.81 9.91
N ASN A 46 2.79 -29.12 11.03
CA ASN A 46 3.48 -29.46 12.28
C ASN A 46 4.08 -30.88 12.19
N ALA A 47 4.85 -31.30 13.20
CA ALA A 47 5.45 -32.63 13.30
C ALA A 47 4.43 -33.79 13.20
N TYR A 48 3.17 -33.51 13.51
CA TYR A 48 2.07 -34.48 13.41
C TYR A 48 1.30 -34.41 12.08
N GLY A 49 1.74 -33.58 11.12
CA GLY A 49 1.09 -33.39 9.81
C GLY A 49 -0.20 -32.55 9.87
N GLN A 50 -0.54 -32.00 11.03
CA GLN A 50 -1.65 -31.07 11.19
C GLN A 50 -1.23 -29.69 10.65
N LYS A 51 -2.09 -29.09 9.81
CA LYS A 51 -1.93 -27.69 9.38
C LYS A 51 -2.20 -26.80 10.59
N GLU A 52 -1.13 -26.34 11.23
CA GLU A 52 -1.21 -25.17 12.09
C GLU A 52 -1.63 -24.01 11.18
N GLU A 53 -2.48 -23.13 11.70
CA GLU A 53 -3.12 -22.06 10.96
C GLU A 53 -2.17 -21.44 9.94
N GLY A 54 -2.70 -21.28 8.71
CA GLY A 54 -1.95 -20.99 7.50
C GLY A 54 -0.98 -19.83 7.60
N PRO A 55 -0.16 -19.60 6.55
CA PRO A 55 0.88 -18.57 6.53
C PRO A 55 0.37 -17.32 7.22
N SER A 56 1.08 -16.86 8.26
CA SER A 56 0.66 -15.72 9.11
C SER A 56 -0.16 -14.72 8.30
N ARG A 57 -1.29 -14.23 8.80
CA ARG A 57 -2.17 -13.28 8.06
C ARG A 57 -1.39 -12.17 7.33
N TRP A 58 -0.20 -11.82 7.84
CA TRP A 58 0.78 -10.96 7.20
C TRP A 58 1.38 -11.50 5.88
N GLN A 59 1.84 -12.75 5.85
CA GLN A 59 2.34 -13.45 4.66
C GLN A 59 1.22 -13.61 3.61
N GLU A 60 0.02 -14.02 4.01
CA GLU A 60 -1.14 -14.10 3.11
C GLU A 60 -1.47 -12.74 2.51
N ARG A 61 -1.50 -11.67 3.33
CA ARG A 61 -1.73 -10.30 2.86
C ARG A 61 -0.64 -9.84 1.89
N LYS A 62 0.62 -10.22 2.13
CA LYS A 62 1.75 -9.87 1.26
C LYS A 62 1.72 -10.62 -0.07
N GLU A 63 1.34 -11.90 -0.05
CA GLU A 63 1.20 -12.75 -1.24
C GLU A 63 -0.03 -12.32 -2.07
N ALA A 64 -1.16 -12.03 -1.42
CA ALA A 64 -2.36 -11.48 -2.07
C ALA A 64 -2.10 -10.11 -2.71
N LYS A 65 -1.39 -9.20 -2.02
CA LYS A 65 -0.99 -7.90 -2.57
C LYS A 65 -0.08 -8.07 -3.78
N ARG A 66 0.90 -8.99 -3.73
CA ARG A 66 1.76 -9.30 -4.87
C ARG A 66 0.95 -9.81 -6.06
N GLN A 67 0.02 -10.73 -5.85
CA GLN A 67 -0.86 -11.25 -6.89
C GLN A 67 -1.74 -10.16 -7.49
N MET A 68 -2.28 -9.25 -6.66
CA MET A 68 -3.07 -8.11 -7.12
C MET A 68 -2.28 -7.18 -8.05
N TYR A 69 -1.02 -6.84 -7.74
CA TYR A 69 -0.17 -6.06 -8.66
C TYR A 69 0.25 -6.84 -9.91
N LEU A 70 0.43 -8.15 -9.82
CA LEU A 70 0.83 -8.98 -10.96
C LEU A 70 -0.31 -9.18 -11.97
N MET A 71 -1.56 -9.23 -11.47
CA MET A 71 -2.76 -9.42 -12.27
C MET A 71 -3.50 -8.11 -12.58
N SER A 72 -3.07 -6.99 -11.99
CA SER A 72 -3.64 -5.68 -12.32
C SER A 72 -3.17 -5.27 -13.71
N THR A 73 -4.14 -5.14 -14.61
CA THR A 73 -3.98 -4.62 -15.96
C THR A 73 -4.01 -3.08 -16.00
N GLU A 74 -3.98 -2.42 -14.83
CA GLU A 74 -3.94 -0.96 -14.74
C GLU A 74 -2.62 -0.42 -15.32
N LYS A 75 -2.73 0.53 -16.26
CA LYS A 75 -1.58 1.21 -16.84
C LYS A 75 -0.75 1.88 -15.74
N GLN A 76 0.58 1.71 -15.79
CA GLN A 76 1.49 2.39 -14.87
C GLN A 76 1.19 3.90 -14.82
N VAL A 77 1.06 4.42 -13.60
CA VAL A 77 0.97 5.85 -13.34
C VAL A 77 2.30 6.48 -13.78
N ARG A 78 2.29 7.22 -14.89
CA ARG A 78 3.43 8.04 -15.32
C ARG A 78 3.58 9.24 -14.39
N LEU A 79 4.31 9.02 -13.30
CA LEU A 79 4.80 10.09 -12.44
C LEU A 79 5.78 10.96 -13.26
N GLY A 80 5.35 12.16 -13.63
CA GLY A 80 6.19 13.15 -14.34
C GLY A 80 5.50 13.91 -15.47
N GLU A 81 4.40 13.39 -16.03
CA GLU A 81 3.60 14.15 -17.00
C GLU A 81 2.62 15.07 -16.27
N ARG A 82 3.04 16.33 -16.05
CA ARG A 82 2.08 17.40 -15.78
C ARG A 82 1.22 17.56 -17.03
N LYS A 83 -0.05 17.16 -16.96
CA LYS A 83 -1.02 17.29 -18.05
C LYS A 83 -1.45 18.73 -18.38
N ASP A 84 -0.81 19.72 -17.76
CA ASP A 84 -1.12 21.14 -17.91
C ASP A 84 -0.02 21.92 -18.66
N LEU A 85 0.69 21.28 -19.60
CA LEU A 85 1.62 21.97 -20.48
C LEU A 85 0.85 22.69 -21.61
N LYS A 86 0.27 23.83 -21.28
CA LYS A 86 0.09 24.88 -22.29
C LYS A 86 1.48 25.35 -22.69
N ALA A 87 1.93 24.90 -23.86
CA ALA A 87 3.23 25.21 -24.44
C ALA A 87 3.46 26.73 -24.53
N SER A 88 4.31 27.23 -23.64
CA SER A 88 5.08 28.47 -23.77
C SER A 88 6.40 28.15 -23.08
N GLY A 89 7.43 27.76 -23.83
CA GLY A 89 8.34 28.76 -24.37
C GLY A 89 9.52 28.91 -23.41
N SER A 90 10.57 28.12 -23.66
CA SER A 90 11.94 28.21 -23.16
C SER A 90 12.25 29.25 -22.07
N THR A 91 12.35 28.81 -20.83
CA THR A 91 13.26 29.37 -19.81
C THR A 91 13.26 28.43 -18.61
N LEU A 92 14.32 27.63 -18.45
CA LEU A 92 14.49 26.73 -17.29
C LEU A 92 14.45 27.46 -15.94
N ALA A 93 14.58 28.80 -15.93
CA ALA A 93 14.43 29.66 -14.76
C ALA A 93 13.03 30.30 -14.60
N ALA A 94 12.19 30.37 -15.65
CA ALA A 94 10.88 31.03 -15.55
C ALA A 94 9.87 30.23 -14.74
N ALA A 95 10.07 28.92 -14.61
CA ALA A 95 9.20 28.05 -13.81
C ALA A 95 9.65 27.94 -12.33
N SER A 96 10.88 28.35 -11.98
CA SER A 96 11.37 28.27 -10.60
C SER A 96 10.98 29.53 -9.82
N GLN A 97 10.26 29.33 -8.71
CA GLN A 97 9.97 30.39 -7.74
C GLN A 97 11.10 30.50 -6.72
N CYS A 98 11.68 31.69 -6.61
CA CYS A 98 12.70 31.98 -5.60
C CYS A 98 12.10 31.96 -4.18
N GLN A 99 12.64 31.15 -3.27
CA GLN A 99 12.19 31.08 -1.86
C GLN A 99 12.55 32.31 -1.01
N LYS A 100 13.40 33.22 -1.52
CA LYS A 100 13.86 34.41 -0.80
C LYS A 100 12.94 35.61 -1.05
N CYS A 101 12.60 35.87 -2.31
CA CYS A 101 11.77 37.01 -2.71
C CYS A 101 10.43 36.61 -3.36
N PHE A 102 10.15 35.31 -3.50
CA PHE A 102 8.92 34.74 -4.08
C PHE A 102 8.61 35.11 -5.54
N GLN A 103 9.56 35.73 -6.24
CA GLN A 103 9.48 36.04 -7.66
C GLN A 103 9.89 34.84 -8.52
N LEU A 104 9.33 34.75 -9.72
CA LEU A 104 9.69 33.78 -10.74
C LEU A 104 10.91 34.28 -11.55
N GLY A 105 11.64 33.38 -12.21
CA GLY A 105 12.70 33.75 -13.16
C GLY A 105 14.13 33.59 -12.65
N HIS A 106 14.34 33.18 -11.40
CA HIS A 106 15.68 32.91 -10.86
C HIS A 106 15.64 31.93 -9.69
N TRP A 107 16.79 31.31 -9.43
CA TRP A 107 16.97 30.45 -8.27
C TRP A 107 17.37 31.24 -7.03
N THR A 108 17.17 30.65 -5.85
CA THR A 108 17.48 31.29 -4.56
C THR A 108 18.94 31.73 -4.44
N TYR A 109 19.87 31.02 -5.08
CA TYR A 109 21.30 31.33 -5.07
C TYR A 109 21.68 32.53 -5.97
N GLU A 110 20.85 32.88 -6.95
CA GLU A 110 21.04 34.04 -7.85
C GLU A 110 20.26 35.27 -7.37
N CYS A 111 19.51 35.14 -6.27
CA CYS A 111 18.60 36.17 -5.80
C CYS A 111 19.33 37.37 -5.19
N LYS A 112 19.31 38.49 -5.92
CA LYS A 112 19.80 39.81 -5.46
C LYS A 112 18.76 40.63 -4.72
N ASN A 113 17.49 40.21 -4.74
CA ASN A 113 16.41 40.92 -4.08
C ASN A 113 16.47 40.75 -2.55
N GLU A 114 15.92 41.72 -1.83
CA GLU A 114 15.74 41.62 -0.38
C GLU A 114 14.75 40.51 -0.03
N ARG A 115 14.90 39.92 1.17
CA ARG A 115 14.02 38.87 1.65
C ARG A 115 12.66 39.48 1.99
N VAL A 116 11.63 39.06 1.27
CA VAL A 116 10.25 39.46 1.57
C VAL A 116 9.71 38.55 2.67
N TYR A 117 9.32 39.14 3.80
CA TYR A 117 8.62 38.40 4.86
C TYR A 117 7.12 38.42 4.59
N ILE A 118 6.55 37.24 4.30
CA ILE A 118 5.11 37.05 4.16
C ILE A 118 4.61 36.39 5.44
N SER A 119 3.85 37.12 6.25
CA SER A 119 3.27 36.57 7.46
C SER A 119 2.17 35.57 7.10
N ARG A 120 2.25 34.37 7.68
CA ARG A 120 1.20 33.35 7.53
C ARG A 120 0.14 33.62 8.61
N PRO A 121 -1.15 33.72 8.27
CA PRO A 121 -2.18 33.97 9.26
C PRO A 121 -2.22 32.83 10.28
N SER A 122 -2.32 33.16 11.57
CA SER A 122 -2.36 32.16 12.63
C SER A 122 -3.63 31.31 12.54
N ARG A 123 -3.62 30.12 13.17
CA ARG A 123 -4.80 29.23 13.18
C ARG A 123 -6.03 29.92 13.75
N THR A 124 -5.88 30.73 14.80
CA THR A 124 -6.98 31.50 15.39
C THR A 124 -7.46 32.62 14.46
N GLN A 125 -6.57 33.26 13.71
CA GLN A 125 -6.92 34.26 12.71
C GLN A 125 -7.67 33.64 11.51
N GLN A 126 -7.30 32.41 11.11
CA GLN A 126 -8.02 31.64 10.10
C GLN A 126 -9.40 31.19 10.59
N LEU A 127 -9.53 30.81 11.86
CA LEU A 127 -10.83 30.42 12.44
C LEU A 127 -11.82 31.59 12.49
N LYS A 128 -11.33 32.80 12.84
CA LYS A 128 -12.14 34.03 12.86
C LYS A 128 -12.60 34.45 11.46
N ASN A 129 -11.76 34.21 10.43
CA ASN A 129 -12.03 34.60 9.05
C ASN A 129 -12.16 33.35 8.15
N PRO A 130 -13.37 32.83 7.91
CA PRO A 130 -13.56 31.61 7.12
C PRO A 130 -13.02 31.70 5.68
N LYS A 131 -12.82 32.92 5.14
CA LYS A 131 -12.18 33.17 3.83
C LYS A 131 -10.68 32.83 3.79
N LEU A 132 -9.99 32.90 4.94
CA LEU A 132 -8.56 32.56 5.06
C LEU A 132 -8.34 31.08 5.34
N ARG A 133 -9.41 30.30 5.56
CA ARG A 133 -9.31 28.86 5.76
C ARG A 133 -9.05 28.20 4.42
N MET A 134 -8.04 27.35 4.38
CA MET A 134 -7.80 26.50 3.23
C MET A 134 -9.02 25.58 3.06
N LYS A 135 -9.65 25.60 1.88
CA LYS A 135 -10.73 24.67 1.54
C LYS A 135 -10.10 23.29 1.40
N LEU A 136 -10.34 22.41 2.36
CA LEU A 136 -9.89 21.03 2.28
C LEU A 136 -10.74 20.34 1.21
N SER A 137 -10.18 20.16 0.01
CA SER A 137 -10.73 19.26 -1.01
C SER A 137 -10.36 17.81 -0.66
N ILE A 138 -10.62 17.41 0.58
CA ILE A 138 -10.54 16.03 1.02
C ILE A 138 -12.00 15.61 1.11
N SER A 139 -12.53 15.00 0.05
CA SER A 139 -13.71 14.18 0.18
C SER A 139 -13.31 13.04 1.11
N TYR A 140 -13.54 13.23 2.41
CA TYR A 140 -13.47 12.15 3.38
C TYR A 140 -14.69 11.27 3.13
N ASP A 141 -14.65 10.57 2.00
CA ASP A 141 -15.46 9.39 1.70
C ASP A 141 -14.78 8.21 2.42
N LEU A 142 -14.66 8.39 3.73
CA LEU A 142 -14.46 7.33 4.70
C LEU A 142 -15.64 7.50 5.63
N GLU A 143 -16.82 7.15 5.12
CA GLU A 143 -17.96 6.85 5.97
C GLU A 143 -17.50 5.83 7.01
N ASN A 144 -17.42 6.26 8.26
CA ASN A 144 -17.12 5.38 9.36
C ASN A 144 -18.31 4.42 9.50
N PRO A 145 -18.16 3.10 9.21
CA PRO A 145 -19.29 2.17 9.12
C PRO A 145 -20.03 1.96 10.44
N ASP A 146 -19.49 2.48 11.55
CA ASP A 146 -20.14 2.46 12.86
C ASP A 146 -21.28 3.49 12.98
N ILE A 147 -21.23 4.62 12.24
CA ILE A 147 -22.31 5.64 12.28
C ILE A 147 -23.59 5.13 11.60
N GLU A 148 -23.47 4.26 10.60
CA GLU A 148 -24.65 3.65 9.94
C GLU A 148 -25.35 2.63 10.83
N LYS A 149 -24.61 1.91 11.67
CA LYS A 149 -25.17 0.92 12.60
C LYS A 149 -25.99 1.57 13.70
N GLU A 150 -25.52 2.69 14.27
CA GLU A 150 -26.25 3.42 15.30
C GLU A 150 -27.60 3.97 14.79
N ARG A 151 -27.62 4.54 13.58
CA ARG A 151 -28.86 5.03 12.94
C ARG A 151 -29.86 3.92 12.61
N LYS A 152 -29.38 2.68 12.39
CA LYS A 152 -30.23 1.51 12.13
C LYS A 152 -30.79 0.91 13.42
N SER A 153 -30.07 1.03 14.54
CA SER A 153 -30.53 0.58 15.86
C SER A 153 -31.52 1.54 16.53
N GLU A 154 -31.50 2.83 16.20
CA GLU A 154 -32.40 3.84 16.78
C GLU A 154 -33.77 3.94 16.09
N ASN A 155 -33.96 3.28 14.94
CA ASN A 155 -35.28 3.10 14.32
C ASN A 155 -35.71 1.61 14.37
N PRO A 156 -36.05 1.06 15.55
CA PRO A 156 -36.95 -0.08 15.58
C PRO A 156 -38.34 0.43 15.16
N SER A 157 -38.77 -0.03 13.98
CA SER A 157 -40.10 0.14 13.42
C SER A 157 -41.20 0.10 14.49
N HIS A 158 -42.03 1.15 14.50
CA HIS A 158 -43.36 1.11 15.09
C HIS A 158 -44.41 1.01 13.99
#